data_AF-A0A9P6KG97-F1
#
_entry.id   AF-A0A9P6KG97-F1
#
_cell.length_a   1.000
_cell.length_b   1.000
_cell.length_c   1.000
_cell.angle_alpha   90.00
_cell.angle_beta   90.00
_cell.angle_gamma   90.00
#
_symmetry.space_group_name_H-M   'P 1'
#
loop_
_entity.id
_entity.type
_entity.pdbx_description
1 polymer ?
#
loop_
_entity_poly.entity_id
_entity_poly.type
_entity_poly.pdbx_seq_one_letter_code
_entity_poly.pdbx_strand_id
1 'polypeptide(L)'
;MGMTEVGLNPLKNFRKSVPGYDKTLPFVNEISMSLEWNQRQIRQFGVSVPSYEDGSGHHFDTHRFVEKLELDGFTRQQSEAVVNALEEVLNESMDNLTKNMVTRADQDKTVYTYKVDFAALKSELQMLEKNDFSLTNTNNERLVSEIEKLRQRLREEVARTQAGVRLDLNLEKGRIRDEAATQELKVRATEERIEQEIASLRTQMETIKLQTLQYMIGTITGAGALILAYLRMFK
;
A
#
# COMPACT_ATOMS: atom_id res chain seq x y z
N MET A 1 -47.70 -22.01 -22.32
CA MET A 1 -46.69 -21.16 -22.98
C MET A 1 -45.50 -21.10 -22.02
N GLY A 2 -44.48 -21.91 -22.26
CA GLY A 2 -43.41 -22.16 -21.29
C GLY A 2 -42.44 -20.98 -21.21
N MET A 3 -42.41 -20.31 -20.07
CA MET A 3 -41.33 -19.38 -19.73
C MET A 3 -40.12 -20.20 -19.31
N THR A 4 -39.12 -20.20 -20.18
CA THR A 4 -37.81 -20.83 -20.00
C THR A 4 -37.14 -20.34 -18.72
N GLU A 5 -36.71 -21.28 -17.87
CA GLU A 5 -35.75 -21.09 -16.77
C GLU A 5 -34.43 -20.53 -17.32
N VAL A 6 -34.35 -19.23 -17.51
CA VAL A 6 -33.08 -18.55 -17.79
C VAL A 6 -32.49 -18.10 -16.46
N GLY A 7 -31.58 -18.93 -15.93
CA GLY A 7 -30.29 -18.42 -15.46
C GLY A 7 -30.17 -17.77 -14.09
N LEU A 8 -30.83 -18.28 -13.04
CA LEU A 8 -30.55 -17.88 -11.64
C LEU A 8 -29.37 -18.63 -11.00
N ASN A 9 -28.33 -18.98 -11.77
CA ASN A 9 -27.13 -19.61 -11.23
C ASN A 9 -25.90 -18.72 -11.46
N PRO A 10 -25.59 -17.79 -10.53
CA PRO A 10 -24.56 -16.76 -10.72
C PRO A 10 -23.15 -17.35 -10.90
N LEU A 11 -22.87 -18.56 -10.39
CA LEU A 11 -21.62 -19.29 -10.65
C LEU A 11 -21.45 -19.69 -12.12
N LYS A 12 -22.53 -20.10 -12.80
CA LYS A 12 -22.52 -20.43 -14.23
C LYS A 12 -22.30 -19.18 -15.09
N ASN A 13 -22.78 -18.02 -14.64
CA ASN A 13 -22.64 -16.76 -15.36
C ASN A 13 -21.24 -16.17 -15.17
N PHE A 14 -20.66 -16.24 -13.96
CA PHE A 14 -19.29 -15.81 -13.67
C PHE A 14 -18.25 -16.64 -14.45
N ARG A 15 -18.41 -17.97 -14.49
CA ARG A 15 -17.51 -18.87 -15.26
C ARG A 15 -17.51 -18.55 -16.77
N LYS A 16 -18.60 -17.99 -17.30
CA LYS A 16 -18.72 -17.62 -18.71
C LYS A 16 -18.19 -16.23 -19.06
N SER A 17 -18.05 -15.32 -18.08
CA SER A 17 -17.63 -13.94 -18.33
C SER A 17 -16.12 -13.71 -18.27
N VAL A 18 -15.33 -14.70 -17.83
CA VAL A 18 -13.88 -14.59 -17.70
C VAL A 18 -13.18 -15.42 -18.81
N PRO A 19 -12.59 -14.79 -19.83
CA PRO A 19 -11.81 -15.50 -20.84
C PRO A 19 -10.54 -16.09 -20.20
N GLY A 20 -10.26 -17.38 -20.42
CA GLY A 20 -9.11 -18.06 -19.82
C GLY A 20 -9.31 -18.52 -18.37
N TYR A 21 -10.56 -18.70 -17.93
CA TYR A 21 -10.92 -19.17 -16.60
C TYR A 21 -10.18 -20.47 -16.22
N ASP A 22 -9.21 -20.33 -15.31
CA ASP A 22 -8.51 -21.45 -14.68
C ASP A 22 -8.99 -21.61 -13.23
N LYS A 23 -9.48 -22.81 -12.92
CA LYS A 23 -10.07 -23.17 -11.63
C LYS A 23 -9.03 -23.34 -10.54
N THR A 24 -7.75 -23.49 -10.91
CA THR A 24 -6.67 -23.77 -9.95
C THR A 24 -6.06 -22.50 -9.36
N LEU A 25 -6.43 -21.32 -9.85
CA LEU A 25 -5.98 -20.06 -9.29
C LEU A 25 -6.66 -19.80 -7.93
N PRO A 26 -5.89 -19.54 -6.85
CA PRO A 26 -6.42 -19.45 -5.49
C PRO A 26 -7.52 -18.39 -5.34
N PHE A 27 -7.40 -17.26 -6.04
CA PHE A 27 -8.40 -16.18 -6.05
C PHE A 27 -9.75 -16.59 -6.66
N VAL A 28 -9.77 -17.50 -7.64
CA VAL A 28 -11.00 -17.99 -8.28
C VAL A 28 -11.77 -18.91 -7.35
N ASN A 29 -11.04 -19.69 -6.55
CA ASN A 29 -11.62 -20.57 -5.55
C ASN A 29 -12.27 -19.76 -4.41
N GLU A 30 -11.64 -18.65 -4.02
CA GLU A 30 -12.14 -17.73 -3.00
C GLU A 30 -13.45 -17.03 -3.42
N ILE A 31 -13.54 -16.56 -4.68
CA ILE A 31 -14.78 -16.00 -5.24
C ILE A 31 -15.88 -17.06 -5.39
N SER A 32 -15.54 -18.28 -5.79
CA SER A 32 -16.54 -19.36 -5.94
C SER A 32 -17.09 -19.77 -4.58
N MET A 33 -16.22 -19.89 -3.57
CA MET A 33 -16.61 -20.17 -2.19
C MET A 33 -17.49 -19.06 -1.61
N SER A 34 -17.18 -17.78 -1.85
CA SER A 34 -17.99 -16.66 -1.35
C SER A 34 -19.39 -16.61 -2.01
N LEU A 35 -19.49 -16.93 -3.31
CA LEU A 35 -20.77 -17.01 -4.02
C LEU A 35 -21.63 -18.20 -3.55
N GLU A 36 -21.01 -19.36 -3.32
CA GLU A 36 -21.68 -20.55 -2.77
C GLU A 36 -22.16 -20.31 -1.33
N TRP A 37 -21.35 -19.63 -0.52
CA TRP A 37 -21.73 -19.20 0.83
C TRP A 37 -22.94 -18.28 0.79
N ASN A 38 -22.95 -17.26 -0.07
CA ASN A 38 -24.08 -16.33 -0.21
C ASN A 38 -25.37 -17.06 -0.62
N GLN A 39 -25.27 -18.04 -1.53
CA GLN A 39 -26.44 -18.80 -2.00
C GLN A 39 -26.99 -19.77 -0.94
N ARG A 40 -26.14 -20.30 -0.06
CA ARG A 40 -26.58 -21.09 1.10
C ARG A 40 -27.26 -20.23 2.16
N GLN A 41 -26.76 -19.03 2.41
CA GLN A 41 -27.39 -18.06 3.32
C GLN A 41 -28.82 -17.73 2.87
N ILE A 42 -29.04 -17.45 1.57
CA ILE A 42 -30.37 -17.15 1.03
C ILE A 42 -31.39 -18.30 1.23
N ARG A 43 -30.95 -19.57 1.21
CA ARG A 43 -31.83 -20.74 1.45
C ARG A 43 -32.05 -21.03 2.93
N GLN A 44 -31.11 -20.69 3.80
CA GLN A 44 -31.23 -20.91 5.25
C GLN A 44 -32.18 -19.92 5.93
N PHE A 45 -32.43 -18.75 5.33
CA PHE A 45 -33.36 -17.76 5.89
C PHE A 45 -34.82 -17.94 5.47
N GLY A 46 -35.23 -19.16 5.12
CA GLY A 46 -36.64 -19.53 5.12
C GLY A 46 -37.14 -19.54 6.56
N VAL A 47 -37.59 -18.39 7.07
CA VAL A 47 -38.16 -18.28 8.42
C VAL A 47 -39.40 -19.15 8.46
N SER A 48 -39.31 -20.28 9.16
CA SER A 48 -40.43 -21.15 9.48
C SER A 48 -41.47 -20.32 10.22
N VAL A 49 -42.62 -20.09 9.59
CA VAL A 49 -43.78 -19.51 10.26
C VAL A 49 -44.21 -20.50 11.33
N PRO A 50 -44.20 -20.14 12.63
CA PRO A 50 -44.71 -21.03 13.67
C PRO A 50 -46.17 -21.33 13.37
N SER A 51 -46.48 -22.60 13.10
CA SER A 51 -47.85 -23.06 12.90
C SER A 51 -48.47 -23.22 14.28
N TYR A 52 -49.13 -22.18 14.78
CA TYR A 52 -49.93 -22.31 16.00
C TYR A 52 -51.34 -22.73 15.61
N GLU A 53 -51.68 -23.96 15.99
CA GLU A 53 -53.04 -24.49 15.90
C GLU A 53 -54.04 -23.49 16.49
N ASP A 54 -55.13 -23.33 15.76
CA ASP A 54 -56.23 -22.47 16.13
C ASP A 54 -56.84 -22.96 17.44
N GLY A 55 -56.77 -22.13 18.49
CA GLY A 55 -57.42 -22.39 19.78
C GLY A 55 -58.94 -22.22 19.71
N SER A 56 -59.57 -22.73 18.64
CA SER A 56 -61.02 -22.75 18.52
C SER A 56 -61.59 -23.84 19.43
N GLY A 57 -62.35 -23.41 20.45
CA GLY A 57 -63.49 -24.20 20.92
C GLY A 57 -63.45 -24.74 22.35
N HIS A 58 -63.00 -23.97 23.33
CA HIS A 58 -63.31 -24.26 24.74
C HIS A 58 -64.13 -23.12 25.35
N HIS A 59 -65.42 -23.06 24.99
CA HIS A 59 -66.37 -22.21 25.70
C HIS A 59 -66.69 -22.86 27.05
N PHE A 60 -66.66 -22.07 28.12
CA PHE A 60 -67.04 -22.55 29.44
C PHE A 60 -68.55 -22.80 29.49
N ASP A 61 -68.94 -24.08 29.61
CA ASP A 61 -70.34 -24.49 29.66
C ASP A 61 -70.86 -24.38 31.10
N THR A 62 -71.49 -23.24 31.41
CA THR A 62 -72.08 -22.93 32.71
C THR A 62 -73.21 -23.90 33.07
N HIS A 63 -73.96 -24.40 32.10
CA HIS A 63 -75.10 -25.28 32.36
C HIS A 63 -74.64 -26.68 32.79
N ARG A 64 -73.69 -27.25 32.06
CA ARG A 64 -73.10 -28.55 32.41
C ARG A 64 -72.37 -28.51 33.75
N PHE A 65 -71.84 -27.34 34.14
CA PHE A 65 -71.21 -27.16 35.44
C PHE A 65 -72.24 -27.13 36.59
N VAL A 66 -73.40 -26.47 36.39
CA VAL A 66 -74.52 -26.47 37.34
C VAL A 66 -75.08 -27.89 37.55
N GLU A 67 -75.35 -28.63 36.47
CA GLU A 67 -75.86 -30.01 36.55
C GLU A 67 -74.92 -30.92 37.35
N LYS A 68 -73.61 -30.73 37.20
CA LYS A 68 -72.60 -31.52 37.93
C LYS A 68 -72.59 -31.22 39.42
N LEU A 69 -72.77 -29.96 39.79
CA LEU A 69 -72.87 -29.55 41.20
C LEU A 69 -74.18 -30.04 41.85
N GLU A 70 -75.28 -30.03 41.10
CA GLU A 70 -76.55 -30.60 41.57
C GLU A 70 -76.45 -32.12 41.82
N LEU A 71 -75.75 -32.86 40.95
CA LEU A 71 -75.49 -34.29 41.13
C LEU A 71 -74.63 -34.59 42.37
N ASP A 72 -73.72 -33.68 42.73
CA ASP A 72 -72.85 -33.81 43.90
C ASP A 72 -73.52 -33.34 45.21
N GLY A 73 -74.82 -33.02 45.17
CA GLY A 73 -75.65 -32.74 46.35
C GLY A 73 -75.83 -31.26 46.70
N PHE A 74 -75.44 -30.34 45.81
CA PHE A 74 -75.72 -28.91 45.97
C PHE A 74 -77.14 -28.56 45.51
N THR A 75 -77.77 -27.59 46.17
CA THR A 75 -79.04 -27.03 45.69
C THR A 75 -78.79 -26.17 44.45
N ARG A 76 -79.76 -26.10 43.54
CA ARG A 76 -79.67 -25.29 42.32
C ARG A 76 -79.21 -23.85 42.57
N GLN A 77 -79.74 -23.21 43.61
CA GLN A 77 -79.37 -21.85 44.01
C GLN A 77 -77.90 -21.73 44.44
N GLN A 78 -77.36 -22.74 45.13
CA GLN A 78 -75.95 -22.78 45.50
C GLN A 78 -75.05 -23.05 44.30
N SER A 79 -75.45 -23.96 43.41
CA SER A 79 -74.73 -24.23 42.17
C SER A 79 -74.65 -23.00 41.26
N GLU A 80 -75.77 -22.30 41.07
CA GLU A 80 -75.83 -21.05 40.30
C GLU A 80 -74.96 -19.95 40.94
N ALA A 81 -74.97 -19.80 42.27
CA ALA A 81 -74.14 -18.82 42.96
C ALA A 81 -72.63 -19.09 42.80
N VAL A 82 -72.21 -20.36 42.85
CA VAL A 82 -70.81 -20.76 42.64
C VAL A 82 -70.37 -20.52 41.19
N VAL A 83 -71.24 -20.84 40.23
CA VAL A 83 -70.97 -20.62 38.80
C VAL A 83 -70.81 -19.14 38.49
N ASN A 84 -71.69 -18.28 39.04
CA ASN A 84 -71.61 -16.84 38.84
C ASN A 84 -70.32 -16.24 39.41
N ALA A 85 -69.89 -16.67 40.60
CA ALA A 85 -68.61 -16.23 41.18
C ALA A 85 -67.40 -16.71 40.37
N LEU A 86 -67.47 -17.92 39.82
CA LEU A 86 -66.42 -18.46 38.95
C LEU A 86 -66.34 -17.71 37.61
N GLU A 87 -67.50 -17.38 37.03
CA GLU A 87 -67.59 -16.60 35.79
C GLU A 87 -66.96 -15.21 35.95
N GLU A 88 -67.17 -14.55 37.09
CA GLU A 88 -66.55 -13.24 37.38
C GLU A 88 -65.02 -13.32 37.44
N VAL A 89 -64.47 -14.29 38.18
CA VAL A 89 -63.00 -14.49 38.28
C VAL A 89 -62.40 -14.92 36.95
N LEU A 90 -63.11 -15.75 36.17
CA LEU A 90 -62.66 -16.23 34.87
C LEU A 90 -62.63 -15.08 33.84
N ASN A 91 -63.64 -14.21 33.85
CA ASN A 91 -63.67 -13.01 33.01
C ASN A 91 -62.55 -12.02 33.39
N GLU A 92 -62.32 -11.76 34.68
CA GLU A 92 -61.21 -10.91 35.12
C GLU A 92 -59.84 -11.49 34.72
N SER A 93 -59.67 -12.81 34.86
CA SER A 93 -58.45 -13.50 34.44
C SER A 93 -58.24 -13.43 32.92
N MET A 94 -59.31 -13.62 32.14
CA MET A 94 -59.26 -13.59 30.68
C MET A 94 -58.95 -12.18 30.14
N ASP A 95 -59.54 -11.13 30.74
CA ASP A 95 -59.24 -9.75 30.40
C ASP A 95 -57.78 -9.40 30.71
N ASN A 96 -57.27 -9.82 31.87
CA ASN A 96 -55.89 -9.58 32.25
C ASN A 96 -54.88 -10.32 31.35
N LEU A 97 -55.22 -11.54 30.92
CA LEU A 97 -54.41 -12.31 29.98
C LEU A 97 -54.43 -11.67 28.58
N THR A 98 -55.62 -11.31 28.09
CA THR A 98 -55.80 -10.71 26.76
C THR A 98 -55.15 -9.32 26.66
N LYS A 99 -55.13 -8.54 27.75
CA LYS A 99 -54.51 -7.20 27.80
C LYS A 99 -53.00 -7.20 27.50
N ASN A 100 -52.30 -8.28 27.82
CA ASN A 100 -50.87 -8.44 27.54
C ASN A 100 -50.58 -9.25 26.27
N MET A 101 -51.61 -9.79 25.62
CA MET A 101 -51.49 -10.50 24.36
C MET A 101 -51.53 -9.53 23.18
N VAL A 102 -50.84 -9.90 22.11
CA VAL A 102 -50.91 -9.20 20.83
C VAL A 102 -51.86 -9.94 19.89
N THR A 103 -52.64 -9.21 19.11
CA THR A 103 -53.49 -9.84 18.10
C THR A 103 -52.63 -10.43 16.97
N ARG A 104 -53.10 -11.50 16.33
CA ARG A 104 -52.42 -12.10 15.16
C ARG A 104 -52.20 -11.06 14.05
N ALA A 105 -53.18 -10.19 13.82
CA ALA A 105 -53.09 -9.13 12.82
C ALA A 105 -51.97 -8.12 13.12
N ASP A 106 -51.82 -7.71 14.39
CA ASP A 106 -50.75 -6.78 14.80
C ASP A 106 -49.37 -7.43 14.77
N GLN A 107 -49.29 -8.72 15.10
CA GLN A 107 -48.05 -9.50 14.96
C GLN A 107 -47.64 -9.61 13.49
N ASP A 108 -48.57 -10.01 12.60
CA ASP A 108 -48.31 -10.17 11.17
C ASP A 108 -47.92 -8.84 10.52
N LYS A 109 -48.55 -7.75 10.92
CA LYS A 109 -48.19 -6.39 10.48
C LYS A 109 -46.76 -6.04 10.89
N THR A 110 -46.39 -6.26 12.14
CA THR A 110 -45.04 -5.99 12.65
C THR A 110 -43.99 -6.84 11.91
N VAL A 111 -44.28 -8.12 11.70
CA VAL A 111 -43.40 -9.02 10.92
C VAL A 111 -43.27 -8.55 9.47
N TYR A 112 -44.35 -8.09 8.85
CA TYR A 112 -44.32 -7.55 7.50
C TYR A 112 -43.45 -6.28 7.41
N THR A 113 -43.58 -5.35 8.36
CA THR A 113 -42.73 -4.16 8.44
C THR A 113 -41.25 -4.54 8.54
N TYR A 114 -40.89 -5.46 9.45
CA TYR A 114 -39.50 -5.92 9.55
C TYR A 114 -38.98 -6.56 8.26
N LYS A 115 -39.81 -7.30 7.53
CA LYS A 115 -39.41 -7.89 6.24
C LYS A 115 -39.11 -6.82 5.19
N VAL A 116 -39.93 -5.77 5.11
CA VAL A 116 -39.73 -4.65 4.18
C VAL A 116 -38.46 -3.88 4.55
N ASP A 117 -38.29 -3.55 5.83
CA ASP A 117 -37.11 -2.82 6.31
C ASP A 117 -35.82 -3.62 6.07
N PHE A 118 -35.86 -4.94 6.31
CA PHE A 118 -34.73 -5.82 6.03
C PHE A 118 -34.39 -5.87 4.53
N ALA A 119 -35.41 -5.92 3.66
CA ALA A 119 -35.20 -5.89 2.22
C ALA A 119 -34.57 -4.56 1.76
N ALA A 120 -35.04 -3.43 2.32
CA ALA A 120 -34.48 -2.11 2.04
C ALA A 120 -33.02 -2.00 2.50
N LEU A 121 -32.74 -2.38 3.76
CA LEU A 121 -31.39 -2.39 4.33
C LEU A 121 -30.42 -3.24 3.49
N LYS A 122 -30.86 -4.42 3.08
CA LYS A 122 -30.05 -5.30 2.22
C LYS A 122 -29.73 -4.66 0.88
N SER A 123 -30.70 -4.00 0.25
CA SER A 123 -30.50 -3.30 -1.01
C SER A 123 -29.52 -2.14 -0.87
N GLU A 124 -29.64 -1.37 0.21
CA GLU A 124 -28.73 -0.26 0.51
C GLU A 124 -27.30 -0.75 0.76
N LEU A 125 -27.14 -1.79 1.60
CA LEU A 125 -25.83 -2.40 1.86
C LEU A 125 -25.18 -2.90 0.57
N GLN A 126 -25.94 -3.60 -0.29
CA GLN A 126 -25.41 -4.10 -1.56
C GLN A 126 -24.99 -2.97 -2.52
N MET A 127 -25.68 -1.83 -2.50
CA MET A 127 -25.29 -0.66 -3.29
C MET A 127 -24.03 -0.01 -2.74
N LEU A 128 -23.93 0.16 -1.42
CA LEU A 128 -22.76 0.70 -0.75
C LEU A 128 -21.52 -0.17 -1.00
N GLU A 129 -21.62 -1.49 -0.80
CA GLU A 129 -20.51 -2.42 -1.07
C GLU A 129 -20.02 -2.32 -2.52
N LYS A 130 -20.94 -2.23 -3.49
CA LYS A 130 -20.57 -2.04 -4.90
C LYS A 130 -19.90 -0.70 -5.16
N ASN A 131 -20.38 0.37 -4.52
CA ASN A 131 -19.81 1.70 -4.66
C ASN A 131 -18.39 1.75 -4.07
N ASP A 132 -18.23 1.29 -2.83
CA ASP A 132 -16.95 1.24 -2.13
C ASP A 132 -15.95 0.36 -2.86
N PHE A 133 -16.39 -0.79 -3.39
CA PHE A 133 -15.55 -1.66 -4.20
C PHE A 133 -15.10 -0.96 -5.48
N SER A 134 -16.01 -0.30 -6.20
CA SER A 134 -15.69 0.45 -7.43
C SER A 134 -14.71 1.59 -7.16
N LEU A 135 -14.94 2.36 -6.10
CA LEU A 135 -14.08 3.46 -5.68
C LEU A 135 -12.68 2.94 -5.29
N THR A 136 -12.63 1.89 -4.48
CA THR A 136 -11.38 1.26 -4.05
C THR A 136 -10.61 0.70 -5.23
N ASN A 137 -11.28 0.00 -6.16
CA ASN A 137 -10.65 -0.55 -7.36
C ASN A 137 -10.07 0.56 -8.25
N THR A 138 -10.84 1.64 -8.47
CA THR A 138 -10.37 2.81 -9.25
C THR A 138 -9.15 3.47 -8.59
N ASN A 139 -9.18 3.64 -7.27
CA ASN A 139 -8.04 4.17 -6.53
C ASN A 139 -6.82 3.25 -6.62
N ASN A 140 -7.01 1.94 -6.58
CA ASN A 140 -5.94 0.97 -6.73
C ASN A 140 -5.30 1.07 -8.13
N GLU A 141 -6.12 1.05 -9.19
CA GLU A 141 -5.64 1.24 -10.57
C GLU A 141 -4.87 2.55 -10.75
N ARG A 142 -5.38 3.64 -10.15
CA ARG A 142 -4.72 4.95 -10.16
C ARG A 142 -3.35 4.90 -9.46
N LEU A 143 -3.28 4.29 -8.27
CA LEU A 143 -2.03 4.16 -7.51
C LEU A 143 -1.02 3.28 -8.24
N VAL A 144 -1.45 2.19 -8.87
CA VAL A 144 -0.59 1.34 -9.71
C VAL A 144 0.00 2.14 -10.87
N SER A 145 -0.81 2.97 -11.54
CA SER A 145 -0.33 3.86 -12.60
C SER A 145 0.69 4.89 -12.09
N GLU A 146 0.45 5.49 -10.92
CA GLU A 146 1.39 6.44 -10.31
C GLU A 146 2.71 5.79 -9.92
N ILE A 147 2.67 4.57 -9.38
CA ILE A 147 3.86 3.77 -9.07
C ILE A 147 4.68 3.53 -10.34
N GLU A 148 4.05 3.14 -11.45
CA GLU A 148 4.79 2.88 -12.69
C GLU A 148 5.42 4.17 -13.26
N LYS A 149 4.69 5.29 -13.21
CA LYS A 149 5.24 6.61 -13.60
C LYS A 149 6.44 7.01 -12.73
N LEU A 150 6.35 6.80 -11.41
CA LEU A 150 7.47 7.10 -10.50
C LEU A 150 8.67 6.19 -10.76
N ARG A 151 8.44 4.90 -11.01
CA ARG A 151 9.50 3.95 -11.38
C ARG A 151 10.21 4.38 -12.66
N GLN A 152 9.47 4.82 -13.68
CA GLN A 152 10.05 5.32 -14.92
C GLN A 152 10.90 6.58 -14.68
N ARG A 153 10.34 7.58 -13.99
CA ARG A 153 11.07 8.82 -13.66
C ARG A 153 12.36 8.55 -12.88
N LEU A 154 12.31 7.64 -11.91
CA LEU A 154 13.48 7.27 -11.13
C LEU A 154 14.57 6.64 -12.02
N ARG A 155 14.20 5.75 -12.94
CA ARG A 155 15.16 5.16 -13.89
C ARG A 155 15.79 6.23 -14.78
N GLU A 156 15.00 7.16 -15.28
CA GLU A 156 15.47 8.25 -16.12
C GLU A 156 16.43 9.18 -15.37
N GLU A 157 16.11 9.56 -14.13
CA GLU A 157 17.01 10.38 -13.30
C GLU A 157 18.28 9.63 -12.93
N VAL A 158 18.22 8.35 -12.55
CA VAL A 158 19.42 7.54 -12.29
C VAL A 158 20.31 7.47 -13.54
N ALA A 159 19.74 7.22 -14.71
CA ALA A 159 20.48 7.19 -15.97
C ALA A 159 21.11 8.55 -16.30
N ARG A 160 20.36 9.65 -16.09
CA ARG A 160 20.85 11.01 -16.30
C ARG A 160 21.99 11.35 -15.34
N THR A 161 21.84 11.09 -14.05
CA THR A 161 22.89 11.32 -13.05
C THR A 161 24.14 10.49 -13.37
N GLN A 162 23.97 9.22 -13.74
CA GLN A 162 25.09 8.36 -14.11
C GLN A 162 25.83 8.87 -15.36
N ALA A 163 25.10 9.35 -16.37
CA ALA A 163 25.69 9.98 -17.55
C ALA A 163 26.43 11.27 -17.20
N GLY A 164 25.85 12.11 -16.33
CA GLY A 164 26.47 13.32 -15.80
C GLY A 164 27.80 13.03 -15.11
N VAL A 165 27.81 12.11 -14.14
CA VAL A 165 29.03 11.72 -13.42
C VAL A 165 30.10 11.17 -14.37
N ARG A 166 29.73 10.35 -15.36
CA ARG A 166 30.68 9.86 -16.36
C ARG A 166 31.28 10.99 -17.19
N LEU A 167 30.47 11.97 -17.59
CA LEU A 167 30.94 13.14 -18.32
C LEU A 167 31.90 13.96 -17.47
N ASP A 168 31.53 14.26 -16.22
CA ASP A 168 32.35 15.03 -15.28
C ASP A 168 33.72 14.37 -15.08
N LEU A 169 33.76 13.05 -14.87
CA LEU A 169 35.02 12.31 -14.76
C LEU A 169 35.87 12.36 -16.03
N ASN A 170 35.24 12.28 -17.20
CA ASN A 170 35.96 12.36 -18.47
C ASN A 170 36.55 13.76 -18.70
N LEU A 171 35.79 14.82 -18.37
CA LEU A 171 36.26 16.19 -18.45
C LEU A 171 37.40 16.44 -17.46
N GLU A 172 37.26 15.99 -16.22
CA GLU A 172 38.29 16.15 -15.18
C GLU A 172 39.56 15.36 -15.52
N LYS A 173 39.43 14.15 -16.06
CA LYS A 173 40.57 13.38 -16.58
C LYS A 173 41.28 14.12 -17.73
N GLY A 174 40.51 14.76 -18.60
CA GLY A 174 41.04 15.64 -19.65
C GLY A 174 41.84 16.79 -19.07
N ARG A 175 41.25 17.53 -18.11
CA ARG A 175 41.89 18.65 -17.42
C ARG A 175 43.19 18.25 -16.74
N ILE A 176 43.19 17.16 -15.97
CA ILE A 176 44.40 16.64 -15.31
C ILE A 176 45.49 16.31 -16.34
N ARG A 177 45.13 15.74 -17.49
CA ARG A 177 46.09 15.42 -18.54
C ARG A 177 46.70 16.68 -19.16
N ASP A 178 45.89 17.70 -19.43
CA ASP A 178 46.37 18.97 -19.99
C ASP A 178 47.26 19.74 -18.99
N GLU A 179 46.90 19.70 -17.70
CA GLU A 179 47.72 20.26 -16.62
C GLU A 179 49.04 19.51 -16.47
N ALA A 180 49.02 18.18 -16.53
CA ALA A 180 50.23 17.35 -16.49
C ALA A 180 51.15 17.64 -17.68
N ALA A 181 50.61 17.75 -18.89
CA ALA A 181 51.38 18.13 -20.09
C ALA A 181 52.00 19.52 -19.95
N THR A 182 51.25 20.48 -19.38
CA THR A 182 51.76 21.83 -19.11
C THR A 182 52.88 21.81 -18.08
N GLN A 183 52.77 21.00 -17.03
CA GLN A 183 53.83 20.83 -16.04
C GLN A 183 55.07 20.18 -16.66
N GLU A 184 54.92 19.16 -17.50
CA GLU A 184 56.03 18.53 -18.21
C GLU A 184 56.80 19.53 -19.07
N LEU A 185 56.10 20.42 -19.80
CA LEU A 185 56.73 21.48 -20.57
C LEU A 185 57.50 22.47 -19.69
N LYS A 186 56.93 22.86 -18.54
CA LYS A 186 57.62 23.75 -17.59
C LYS A 186 58.89 23.09 -17.02
N VAL A 187 58.82 21.81 -16.68
CA VAL A 187 59.97 21.05 -16.18
C VAL A 187 61.07 21.00 -17.24
N ARG A 188 60.74 20.63 -18.49
CA ARG A 188 61.72 20.61 -19.59
C ARG A 188 62.35 21.97 -19.85
N ALA A 189 61.56 23.04 -19.87
CA ALA A 189 62.08 24.39 -20.02
C ALA A 189 63.04 24.79 -18.87
N THR A 190 62.77 24.35 -17.64
CA THR A 190 63.69 24.57 -16.53
C THR A 190 64.94 23.70 -16.61
N GLU A 191 64.84 22.46 -17.09
CA GLU A 191 66.00 21.59 -17.34
C GLU A 191 66.93 22.20 -18.40
N GLU A 192 66.37 22.67 -19.53
CA GLU A 192 67.13 23.36 -20.57
C GLU A 192 67.83 24.61 -20.04
N ARG A 193 67.14 25.40 -19.20
CA ARG A 193 67.74 26.59 -18.57
C ARG A 193 68.89 26.22 -17.64
N ILE A 194 68.74 25.17 -16.83
CA ILE A 194 69.81 24.68 -15.95
C ILE A 194 71.02 24.25 -16.79
N GLU A 195 70.80 23.52 -17.90
CA GLU A 195 71.90 23.07 -18.75
C GLU A 195 72.63 24.25 -19.42
N GLN A 196 71.90 25.29 -19.85
CA GLN A 196 72.48 26.54 -20.33
C GLN A 196 73.30 27.25 -19.24
N GLU A 197 72.79 27.35 -18.02
CA GLU A 197 73.51 27.94 -16.89
C GLU A 197 74.79 27.14 -16.55
N ILE A 198 74.75 25.81 -16.59
CA ILE A 198 75.93 24.95 -16.41
C ILE A 198 76.96 25.18 -17.51
N ALA A 199 76.54 25.25 -18.78
CA ALA A 199 77.45 25.53 -19.89
C ALA A 199 78.11 26.91 -19.75
N SER A 200 77.34 27.92 -19.36
CA SER A 200 77.85 29.27 -19.06
C SER A 200 78.87 29.26 -17.92
N LEU A 201 78.60 28.56 -16.82
CA LEU A 201 79.55 28.43 -15.71
C LEU A 201 80.84 27.71 -16.12
N ARG A 202 80.77 26.70 -16.98
CA ARG A 202 81.95 26.01 -17.52
C ARG A 202 82.83 26.96 -18.34
N THR A 203 82.26 27.75 -19.24
CA THR A 203 83.03 28.70 -20.08
C THR A 203 83.65 29.81 -19.23
N GLN A 204 82.93 30.31 -18.22
CA GLN A 204 83.47 31.26 -17.24
C GLN A 204 84.65 30.65 -16.48
N MET A 205 84.54 29.39 -16.05
CA MET A 205 85.64 28.70 -15.37
C MET A 205 86.87 28.51 -16.26
N GLU A 206 86.70 28.13 -17.53
CA GLU A 206 87.81 28.05 -18.49
C GLU A 206 88.48 29.40 -18.70
N THR A 207 87.69 30.46 -18.80
CA THR A 207 88.18 31.84 -18.89
C THR A 207 89.01 32.21 -17.66
N ILE A 208 88.53 31.91 -16.45
CA ILE A 208 89.25 32.16 -15.19
C ILE A 208 90.56 31.37 -15.14
N LYS A 209 90.59 30.11 -15.60
CA LYS A 209 91.83 29.31 -15.69
C LYS A 209 92.85 29.97 -16.61
N LEU A 210 92.43 30.42 -17.80
CA LEU A 210 93.31 31.10 -18.75
C LEU A 210 93.81 32.44 -18.22
N GLN A 211 92.94 33.25 -17.59
CA GLN A 211 93.34 34.50 -16.95
C GLN A 211 94.36 34.25 -15.84
N THR A 212 94.14 33.23 -15.00
CA THR A 212 95.09 32.84 -13.94
C THR A 212 96.46 32.48 -14.53
N LEU A 213 96.49 31.69 -15.62
CA LEU A 213 97.73 31.37 -16.33
C LEU A 213 98.42 32.62 -16.90
N GLN A 214 97.66 33.54 -17.50
CA GLN A 214 98.19 34.81 -18.01
C GLN A 214 98.79 35.67 -16.89
N TYR A 215 98.12 35.78 -15.74
CA TYR A 215 98.66 36.48 -14.57
C TYR A 215 99.95 35.85 -14.07
N MET A 216 100.04 34.51 -14.03
CA MET A 216 101.27 33.80 -13.67
C MET A 216 102.42 34.10 -14.63
N ILE A 217 102.16 34.10 -15.95
CA ILE A 217 103.17 34.48 -16.96
C ILE A 217 103.61 35.94 -16.76
N GLY A 218 102.66 36.83 -16.50
CA GLY A 218 102.92 38.25 -16.25
C GLY A 218 103.78 38.48 -15.00
N THR A 219 103.49 37.81 -13.89
CA THR A 219 104.27 37.94 -12.65
C THR A 219 105.67 37.36 -12.77
N ILE A 220 105.83 36.18 -13.40
CA ILE A 220 107.15 35.57 -13.65
C ILE A 220 107.99 36.47 -14.57
N THR A 221 107.40 37.00 -15.65
CA THR A 221 108.10 37.90 -16.58
C THR A 221 108.47 39.21 -15.90
N GLY A 222 107.58 39.80 -15.11
CA GLY A 222 107.84 41.00 -14.34
C GLY A 222 108.96 40.81 -13.30
N ALA A 223 108.91 39.72 -12.55
CA ALA A 223 109.98 39.36 -11.60
C ALA A 223 111.33 39.14 -12.32
N GLY A 224 111.34 38.42 -13.45
CA GLY A 224 112.52 38.23 -14.28
C GLY A 224 113.10 39.55 -14.81
N ALA A 225 112.25 40.46 -15.28
CA ALA A 225 112.66 41.79 -15.74
C ALA A 225 113.29 42.62 -14.61
N LEU A 226 112.73 42.57 -13.40
CA LEU A 226 113.29 43.24 -12.22
C LEU A 226 114.65 42.65 -11.83
N ILE A 227 114.81 41.33 -11.86
CA ILE A 227 116.10 40.66 -11.60
C ILE A 227 117.14 41.10 -12.62
N LEU A 228 116.79 41.12 -13.91
CA LEU A 228 117.69 41.58 -14.97
C LEU A 228 118.06 43.07 -14.81
N ALA A 229 117.11 43.92 -14.41
CA ALA A 229 117.36 45.32 -14.12
C ALA A 229 118.30 45.51 -12.92
N TYR A 230 118.13 44.71 -11.85
CA TYR A 230 119.00 44.69 -10.69
C TYR A 230 120.43 44.26 -11.05
N LEU A 231 120.58 43.14 -11.79
CA LEU A 231 121.88 42.67 -12.27
C LEU A 231 122.61 43.70 -13.14
N ARG A 232 121.88 44.52 -13.90
CA ARG A 232 122.44 45.62 -14.69
C ARG A 232 122.92 46.80 -13.85
N MET A 233 122.28 47.09 -12.72
CA MET A 233 122.67 48.20 -11.83
C MET A 233 123.94 47.89 -11.01
N PHE A 234 124.21 46.61 -10.75
CA PHE A 234 125.39 46.13 -10.00
C PHE A 234 126.59 45.75 -10.88
N LYS A 235 126.54 46.01 -12.18
CA LYS A 235 127.63 45.84 -13.14
C LYS A 235 128.10 47.18 -13.66
#